data_AF-A0A1W2E9Q5-F1
#
_entry.id   AF-A0A1W2E9Q5-F1
#
_cell.length_a   1.000
_cell.length_b   1.000
_cell.length_c   1.000
_cell.angle_alpha   90.00
_cell.angle_beta   90.00
_cell.angle_gamma   90.00
#
_symmetry.space_group_name_H-M   'P 1'
#
loop_
_entity.id
_entity.type
_entity.pdbx_description
1 polymer ?
#
loop_
_entity_poly.entity_id
_entity_poly.type
_entity_poly.pdbx_seq_one_letter_code
_entity_poly.pdbx_strand_id
1 'polypeptide(L)'
;MLRPRETVQKLLLSSPARFIAEYETDDVVLTHAWSDRERHDSHSSLFRSHFVLSFTTEAQSKAAGVVVPNYSPTGDFMCALMAVLFGKRFDHHGAIEMTGSFYVPNLDRASEPCDRARPYHGSKLRADYPVALDLRELARFQRLIVEEPADLKLSAAFQTAAIFYARSLRTVGRDAEIAYLHLVTACERLAEIAPLDGIEHEAAIRTAFEQIRQHVPKGERIVRLFSKRMRQLRRRFAALIHTHLDPGFFERTESGGGWDALQAADFPRAATAAYDLRSQYVHTGTSFGSWVAPRFDNAERQNGRPYLPDKNMIDMLARAPTFIGLERITRVVLLKCAEKLGADLPAPAASLAEAEKPSSDTATASG
;
A
#
# COMPACT_ATOMS: atom_id res chain seq x y z
N MET A 1 23.84 36.22 0.15
CA MET A 1 22.36 36.32 0.16
C MET A 1 21.82 34.93 -0.17
N LEU A 2 21.05 34.30 0.73
CA LEU A 2 20.51 32.95 0.52
C LEU A 2 19.32 33.03 -0.46
N ARG A 3 19.59 32.92 -1.76
CA ARG A 3 18.55 32.90 -2.80
C ARG A 3 18.21 31.45 -3.17
N PRO A 4 16.94 31.13 -3.44
CA PRO A 4 16.55 29.81 -3.92
C PRO A 4 17.15 29.56 -5.30
N ARG A 5 17.46 28.30 -5.60
CA ARG A 5 18.00 27.86 -6.89
C ARG A 5 16.86 27.37 -7.79
N GLU A 6 16.91 27.73 -9.07
CA GLU A 6 15.89 27.30 -10.05
C GLU A 6 15.94 25.79 -10.31
N THR A 7 17.13 25.20 -10.18
CA THR A 7 17.41 23.79 -10.46
C THR A 7 17.33 22.89 -9.23
N VAL A 8 17.01 23.41 -8.05
CA VAL A 8 16.92 22.62 -6.81
C VAL A 8 15.48 22.66 -6.30
N GLN A 9 14.94 21.48 -6.08
CA GLN A 9 13.60 21.30 -5.54
C GLN A 9 13.73 20.70 -4.14
N LYS A 10 12.96 21.22 -3.17
CA LYS A 10 12.92 20.73 -1.78
C LYS A 10 11.48 20.56 -1.35
N LEU A 11 11.12 19.34 -0.98
CA LEU A 11 9.79 18.97 -0.51
C LEU A 11 9.86 18.51 0.95
N LEU A 12 8.88 18.92 1.76
CA LEU A 12 8.77 18.49 3.14
C LEU A 12 7.92 17.22 3.22
N LEU A 13 8.48 16.17 3.81
CA LEU A 13 7.81 14.90 4.07
C LEU A 13 7.77 14.61 5.59
N SER A 14 6.89 13.74 6.05
CA SER A 14 6.94 13.23 7.42
C SER A 14 6.45 11.79 7.56
N SER A 15 6.75 11.18 8.70
CA SER A 15 6.20 9.89 9.13
C SER A 15 5.96 9.88 10.65
N PRO A 16 4.90 9.23 11.16
CA PRO A 16 4.74 8.97 12.60
C PRO A 16 5.74 7.93 13.15
N ALA A 17 6.41 7.18 12.27
CA ALA A 17 7.47 6.27 12.66
C ALA A 17 8.82 7.01 12.78
N ARG A 18 9.68 6.52 13.66
CA ARG A 18 11.04 7.04 13.83
C ARG A 18 11.96 6.39 12.81
N PHE A 19 12.67 7.21 12.04
CA PHE A 19 13.71 6.78 11.11
C PHE A 19 15.08 7.31 11.56
N ILE A 20 16.14 6.72 11.01
CA ILE A 20 17.52 7.16 11.18
C ILE A 20 18.22 7.28 9.82
N ALA A 21 19.44 7.83 9.85
CA ALA A 21 20.33 8.02 8.72
C ALA A 21 19.73 8.91 7.62
N GLU A 22 20.35 8.91 6.45
CA GLU A 22 19.93 9.68 5.28
C GLU A 22 20.17 8.85 4.02
N TYR A 23 19.38 9.12 2.98
CA TYR A 23 19.57 8.56 1.65
C TYR A 23 20.11 9.65 0.74
N GLU A 24 21.24 9.37 0.09
CA GLU A 24 21.93 10.34 -0.77
C GLU A 24 22.45 9.64 -2.03
N THR A 25 22.18 10.27 -3.16
CA THR A 25 22.78 10.04 -4.47
C THR A 25 23.23 11.38 -5.04
N ASP A 26 23.87 11.38 -6.22
CA ASP A 26 24.36 12.60 -6.85
C ASP A 26 23.25 13.65 -7.11
N ASP A 27 22.02 13.19 -7.39
CA ASP A 27 20.90 14.05 -7.76
C ASP A 27 19.77 14.12 -6.73
N VAL A 28 19.78 13.27 -5.70
CA VAL A 28 18.69 13.14 -4.74
C VAL A 28 19.23 12.98 -3.32
N VAL A 29 18.73 13.79 -2.39
CA VAL A 29 19.00 13.67 -0.96
C VAL A 29 17.68 13.61 -0.21
N LEU A 30 17.52 12.62 0.66
CA LEU A 30 16.47 12.54 1.66
C LEU A 30 17.13 12.50 3.04
N THR A 31 17.05 13.61 3.75
CA THR A 31 17.65 13.77 5.08
C THR A 31 16.62 14.29 6.08
N HIS A 32 16.93 14.21 7.36
CA HIS A 32 16.07 14.70 8.42
C HIS A 32 15.92 16.21 8.37
N ALA A 33 14.68 16.70 8.48
CA ALA A 33 14.40 18.11 8.74
C ALA A 33 14.62 18.38 10.23
N TRP A 34 15.88 18.36 10.66
CA TRP A 34 16.27 18.59 12.04
C TRP A 34 15.64 19.89 12.54
N SER A 35 14.91 19.80 13.64
CA SER A 35 14.38 20.96 14.33
C SER A 35 14.95 20.95 15.74
N ASP A 36 15.18 22.11 16.33
CA ASP A 36 15.53 22.24 17.75
C ASP A 36 14.49 21.58 18.70
N ARG A 37 13.35 21.11 18.16
CA ARG A 37 12.28 20.37 18.83
C ARG A 37 12.48 18.84 18.89
N GLU A 38 13.69 18.33 18.69
CA GLU A 38 14.05 16.90 18.92
C GLU A 38 13.69 16.34 20.31
N ARG A 39 13.13 17.15 21.21
CA ARG A 39 12.59 16.78 22.52
C ARG A 39 11.12 16.34 22.51
N HIS A 40 10.51 16.04 21.37
CA HIS A 40 9.17 15.46 21.38
C HIS A 40 9.24 13.98 21.77
N ASP A 41 8.54 13.65 22.85
CA ASP A 41 8.34 12.28 23.33
C ASP A 41 7.96 11.37 22.15
N SER A 42 8.84 10.42 21.81
CA SER A 42 8.58 9.45 20.74
C SER A 42 7.39 8.54 21.02
N HIS A 43 6.85 8.57 22.24
CA HIS A 43 5.61 7.88 22.61
C HIS A 43 4.35 8.70 22.34
N SER A 44 4.47 9.99 22.02
CA SER A 44 3.32 10.85 21.70
C SER A 44 2.59 10.40 20.43
N SER A 45 1.25 10.45 20.44
CA SER A 45 0.41 10.23 19.26
C SER A 45 0.61 11.30 18.18
N LEU A 46 1.16 12.46 18.55
CA LEU A 46 1.49 13.56 17.64
C LEU A 46 2.95 13.53 17.18
N PHE A 47 3.75 12.54 17.59
CA PHE A 47 5.13 12.44 17.16
C PHE A 47 5.22 12.33 15.63
N ARG A 48 6.19 13.04 15.04
CA ARG A 48 6.52 13.00 13.61
C ARG A 48 8.02 13.14 13.39
N SER A 49 8.59 12.22 12.62
CA SER A 49 9.86 12.44 11.95
C SER A 49 9.60 13.27 10.71
N HIS A 50 10.28 14.40 10.55
CA HIS A 50 10.20 15.23 9.35
C HIS A 50 11.46 15.05 8.51
N PHE A 51 11.29 15.08 7.19
CA PHE A 51 12.36 14.86 6.22
C PHE A 51 12.30 15.94 5.14
N VAL A 52 13.46 16.34 4.62
CA VAL A 52 13.56 17.15 3.42
C VAL A 52 14.02 16.24 2.29
N LEU A 53 13.16 16.09 1.28
CA LEU A 53 13.53 15.53 -0.01
C LEU A 53 14.05 16.65 -0.90
N SER A 54 15.34 16.64 -1.18
CA SER A 54 16.00 17.57 -2.10
C SER A 54 16.40 16.84 -3.38
N PHE A 55 16.15 17.44 -4.54
CA PHE A 55 16.61 16.88 -5.81
C PHE A 55 16.90 17.96 -6.84
N THR A 56 17.74 17.63 -7.80
CA THR A 56 18.12 18.49 -8.93
C THR A 56 17.19 18.28 -10.12
N THR A 57 16.98 19.35 -10.89
CA THR A 57 16.29 19.32 -12.18
C THR A 57 17.07 20.13 -13.19
N GLU A 58 16.86 19.86 -14.48
CA GLU A 58 17.46 20.65 -15.55
C GLU A 58 17.08 22.14 -15.46
N ALA A 59 17.98 23.00 -15.93
CA ALA A 59 17.72 24.43 -15.99
C ALA A 59 16.63 24.74 -17.01
N GLN A 60 15.67 25.57 -16.61
CA GLN A 60 14.53 25.91 -17.46
C GLN A 60 14.91 26.99 -18.50
N SER A 61 14.35 26.87 -19.70
CA SER A 61 14.40 27.93 -20.69
C SER A 61 13.51 29.10 -20.28
N LYS A 62 14.08 30.30 -20.15
CA LYS A 62 13.37 31.53 -19.76
C LYS A 62 12.70 32.22 -20.95
N ALA A 63 11.93 31.46 -21.74
CA ALA A 63 11.16 32.00 -22.85
C ALA A 63 9.75 32.44 -22.41
N ALA A 64 9.20 33.48 -23.05
CA ALA A 64 7.84 33.94 -22.77
C ALA A 64 6.82 32.83 -23.11
N GLY A 65 5.90 32.56 -22.18
CA GLY A 65 4.87 31.52 -22.33
C GLY A 65 5.28 30.12 -21.83
N VAL A 66 6.50 29.94 -21.30
CA VAL A 66 6.92 28.68 -20.69
C VAL A 66 6.19 28.47 -19.36
N VAL A 67 5.52 27.33 -19.21
CA VAL A 67 4.85 26.92 -17.97
C VAL A 67 5.92 26.48 -16.97
N VAL A 68 5.92 27.09 -15.79
CA VAL A 68 6.78 26.65 -14.68
C VAL A 68 6.33 25.27 -14.22
N PRO A 69 7.18 24.24 -14.30
CA PRO A 69 6.84 22.89 -13.88
C PRO A 69 6.61 22.83 -12.36
N ASN A 70 5.62 22.03 -11.98
CA ASN A 70 5.30 21.73 -10.59
C ASN A 70 5.81 20.33 -10.26
N TYR A 71 6.82 20.24 -9.41
CA TYR A 71 7.42 18.97 -8.98
C TYR A 71 6.82 18.41 -7.68
N SER A 72 5.75 19.03 -7.15
CA SER A 72 5.03 18.50 -5.98
C SER A 72 4.60 17.03 -6.11
N PRO A 73 4.19 16.50 -7.29
CA PRO A 73 3.84 15.09 -7.43
C PRO A 73 4.97 14.11 -7.07
N THR A 74 6.24 14.53 -7.19
CA THR A 74 7.40 13.73 -6.79
C THR A 74 7.36 13.41 -5.29
N GLY A 75 6.91 14.34 -4.46
CA GLY A 75 6.77 14.13 -3.01
C GLY A 75 5.72 13.06 -2.68
N ASP A 76 4.58 13.06 -3.37
CA ASP A 76 3.56 12.01 -3.20
C ASP A 76 4.06 10.64 -3.66
N PHE A 77 4.81 10.59 -4.77
CA PHE A 77 5.39 9.35 -5.26
C PHE A 77 6.47 8.80 -4.33
N MET A 78 7.37 9.64 -3.82
CA MET A 78 8.38 9.22 -2.86
C MET A 78 7.77 8.73 -1.54
N CYS A 79 6.76 9.43 -1.03
CA CYS A 79 5.97 8.92 0.10
C CYS A 79 5.34 7.56 -0.19
N ALA A 80 4.87 7.33 -1.42
CA ALA A 80 4.30 6.05 -1.82
C ALA A 80 5.34 4.92 -1.86
N LEU A 81 6.52 5.17 -2.43
CA LEU A 81 7.62 4.22 -2.46
C LEU A 81 8.09 3.84 -1.05
N MET A 82 8.32 4.84 -0.19
CA MET A 82 8.72 4.60 1.20
C MET A 82 7.61 3.87 1.98
N ALA A 83 6.34 4.20 1.73
CA ALA A 83 5.23 3.49 2.35
C ALA A 83 5.23 2.01 1.97
N VAL A 84 5.44 1.67 0.69
CA VAL A 84 5.53 0.27 0.24
C VAL A 84 6.73 -0.43 0.90
N LEU A 85 7.92 0.17 0.79
CA LEU A 85 9.18 -0.40 1.28
C LEU A 85 9.13 -0.68 2.79
N PHE A 86 8.84 0.35 3.61
CA PHE A 86 8.85 0.22 5.06
C PHE A 86 7.52 -0.26 5.66
N GLY A 87 6.44 -0.23 4.88
CA GLY A 87 5.08 -0.48 5.36
C GLY A 87 4.61 0.56 6.37
N LYS A 88 5.05 1.82 6.23
CA LYS A 88 4.74 2.93 7.15
C LYS A 88 3.95 4.02 6.46
N ARG A 89 3.18 4.77 7.24
CA ARG A 89 2.55 6.00 6.77
C ARG A 89 3.63 7.04 6.50
N PHE A 90 3.53 7.69 5.35
CA PHE A 90 4.29 8.88 5.01
C PHE A 90 3.34 9.95 4.47
N ASP A 91 3.62 11.20 4.83
CA ASP A 91 2.83 12.37 4.45
C ASP A 91 3.71 13.37 3.69
N HIS A 92 3.20 13.85 2.55
CA HIS A 92 3.79 14.96 1.80
C HIS A 92 3.11 16.27 2.23
N HIS A 93 3.91 17.28 2.59
CA HIS A 93 3.48 18.58 3.12
C HIS A 93 3.63 19.74 2.12
N GLY A 94 4.11 19.48 0.91
CA GLY A 94 4.37 20.49 -0.11
C GLY A 94 5.82 20.94 -0.18
N ALA A 95 6.07 21.89 -1.08
CA ALA A 95 7.40 22.44 -1.30
C ALA A 95 7.84 23.36 -0.16
N ILE A 96 9.15 23.36 0.10
CA ILE A 96 9.88 24.39 0.84
C ILE A 96 10.57 25.32 -0.16
N GLU A 97 11.14 24.73 -1.23
CA GLU A 97 11.81 25.44 -2.31
C GLU A 97 11.43 24.73 -3.62
N MET A 98 10.98 25.48 -4.63
CA MET A 98 10.67 24.92 -5.94
C MET A 98 10.83 25.98 -7.02
N THR A 99 11.51 25.66 -8.11
CA THR A 99 11.74 26.54 -9.27
C THR A 99 12.12 27.98 -8.87
N GLY A 100 13.14 28.13 -8.01
CA GLY A 100 13.64 29.46 -7.63
C GLY A 100 12.69 30.29 -6.75
N SER A 101 11.72 29.66 -6.11
CA SER A 101 10.82 30.29 -5.13
C SER A 101 10.78 29.49 -3.83
N PHE A 102 10.63 30.20 -2.70
CA PHE A 102 10.34 29.59 -1.41
C PHE A 102 8.84 29.42 -1.22
N TYR A 103 8.46 28.37 -0.50
CA TYR A 103 7.07 28.00 -0.22
C TYR A 103 6.91 27.71 1.27
N VAL A 104 5.69 27.88 1.77
CA VAL A 104 5.30 27.49 3.12
C VAL A 104 4.57 26.15 3.03
N PRO A 105 5.12 25.05 3.58
CA PRO A 105 4.46 23.75 3.54
C PRO A 105 3.21 23.72 4.43
N ASN A 106 2.24 22.88 4.07
CA ASN A 106 1.03 22.63 4.85
C ASN A 106 1.28 21.52 5.89
N LEU A 107 1.22 21.89 7.18
CA LEU A 107 1.44 21.00 8.32
C LEU A 107 0.15 20.44 8.96
N ASP A 108 -1.03 20.66 8.38
CA ASP A 108 -2.32 20.20 8.93
C ASP A 108 -2.31 18.69 9.20
N ARG A 109 -1.75 17.91 8.28
CA ARG A 109 -1.60 16.44 8.44
C ARG A 109 -0.66 16.01 9.57
N ALA A 110 0.32 16.84 9.91
CA ALA A 110 1.26 16.54 11.00
C ALA A 110 0.58 16.65 12.37
N SER A 111 -0.55 17.36 12.46
CA SER A 111 -1.34 17.53 13.69
C SER A 111 -2.33 16.39 13.97
N GLU A 112 -2.50 15.44 13.05
CA GLU A 112 -3.40 14.30 13.23
C GLU A 112 -2.87 13.32 14.30
N PRO A 113 -3.65 12.90 15.30
CA PRO A 113 -3.23 11.84 16.21
C PRO A 113 -3.02 10.51 15.47
N CYS A 114 -1.87 9.87 15.71
CA CYS A 114 -1.55 8.54 15.20
C CYS A 114 -1.51 7.53 16.35
N ASP A 115 -2.23 6.41 16.18
CA ASP A 115 -2.15 5.27 17.09
C ASP A 115 -0.88 4.46 16.82
N ARG A 116 0.07 4.49 17.76
CA ARG A 116 1.39 3.83 17.63
C ARG A 116 1.33 2.31 17.72
N ALA A 117 0.23 1.73 18.20
CA ALA A 117 0.03 0.28 18.20
C ALA A 117 -0.22 -0.27 16.78
N ARG A 118 -0.47 0.61 15.80
CA ARG A 118 -0.70 0.23 14.41
C ARG A 118 0.63 -0.07 13.69
N PRO A 119 0.69 -1.16 12.89
CA PRO A 119 1.90 -1.54 12.17
C PRO A 119 2.45 -0.44 11.25
N TYR A 120 1.58 0.43 10.73
CA TYR A 120 1.95 1.52 9.82
C TYR A 120 2.26 2.87 10.51
N HIS A 121 2.08 2.99 11.84
CA HIS A 121 2.38 4.22 12.57
C HIS A 121 3.59 4.12 13.50
N GLY A 122 3.83 2.94 14.08
CA GLY A 122 4.88 2.74 15.07
C GLY A 122 6.24 2.36 14.47
N SER A 123 7.22 2.15 15.35
CA SER A 123 8.57 1.71 14.98
C SER A 123 8.73 0.19 14.85
N LYS A 124 7.69 -0.61 15.14
CA LYS A 124 7.71 -2.08 15.00
C LYS A 124 7.94 -2.46 13.53
N LEU A 125 8.89 -3.33 13.22
CA LEU A 125 9.10 -3.79 11.84
C LEU A 125 7.91 -4.62 11.34
N ARG A 126 7.73 -4.66 10.02
CA ARG A 126 6.62 -5.38 9.40
C ARG A 126 6.88 -6.89 9.42
N ALA A 127 5.85 -7.68 9.67
CA ALA A 127 5.97 -9.13 9.84
C ALA A 127 6.52 -9.85 8.59
N ASP A 128 6.09 -9.45 7.39
CA ASP A 128 6.46 -10.17 6.15
C ASP A 128 7.85 -9.86 5.63
N TYR A 129 8.16 -8.57 5.53
CA TYR A 129 9.40 -8.03 4.97
C TYR A 129 9.91 -6.97 5.95
N PRO A 130 10.72 -7.37 6.95
CA PRO A 130 11.20 -6.48 7.99
C PRO A 130 12.37 -5.63 7.46
N VAL A 131 12.03 -4.49 6.85
CA VAL A 131 13.02 -3.48 6.45
C VAL A 131 13.33 -2.60 7.66
N ALA A 132 14.61 -2.43 8.00
CA ALA A 132 15.03 -1.52 9.07
C ALA A 132 14.51 -0.10 8.82
N LEU A 133 14.15 0.65 9.86
CA LEU A 133 13.70 2.04 9.72
C LEU A 133 14.90 2.99 9.55
N ASP A 134 15.68 2.72 8.52
CA ASP A 134 16.91 3.40 8.12
C ASP A 134 16.71 3.92 6.69
N LEU A 135 16.88 5.22 6.48
CA LEU A 135 16.61 5.83 5.17
C LEU A 135 17.51 5.27 4.06
N ARG A 136 18.70 4.75 4.40
CA ARG A 136 19.62 4.13 3.42
C ARG A 136 19.01 2.91 2.72
N GLU A 137 18.07 2.23 3.36
CA GLU A 137 17.33 1.11 2.76
C GLU A 137 16.53 1.54 1.52
N LEU A 138 16.29 2.84 1.32
CA LEU A 138 15.67 3.35 0.10
C LEU A 138 16.49 3.06 -1.17
N ALA A 139 17.79 2.80 -1.04
CA ALA A 139 18.65 2.34 -2.13
C ALA A 139 18.14 1.06 -2.80
N ARG A 140 17.37 0.23 -2.07
CA ARG A 140 16.68 -0.94 -2.63
C ARG A 140 15.73 -0.59 -3.76
N PHE A 141 15.18 0.62 -3.75
CA PHE A 141 14.24 1.14 -4.74
C PHE A 141 14.91 2.12 -5.70
N GLN A 142 16.25 2.23 -5.70
CA GLN A 142 16.99 3.19 -6.52
C GLN A 142 16.57 3.11 -8.00
N ARG A 143 16.48 1.91 -8.57
CA ARG A 143 16.05 1.72 -9.97
C ARG A 143 14.67 2.29 -10.27
N LEU A 144 13.75 2.25 -9.30
CA LEU A 144 12.40 2.82 -9.44
C LEU A 144 12.37 4.35 -9.34
N ILE A 145 13.44 4.95 -8.78
CA ILE A 145 13.57 6.38 -8.53
C ILE A 145 14.30 7.06 -9.70
N VAL A 146 15.39 6.46 -10.18
CA VAL A 146 16.31 7.12 -11.13
C VAL A 146 16.35 6.49 -12.53
N GLU A 147 15.97 5.23 -12.70
CA GLU A 147 16.06 4.56 -14.00
C GLU A 147 14.73 4.59 -14.76
N GLU A 148 14.82 4.60 -16.09
CA GLU A 148 13.66 4.35 -16.93
C GLU A 148 13.22 2.88 -16.81
N PRO A 149 11.94 2.61 -16.54
CA PRO A 149 11.46 1.25 -16.34
C PRO A 149 11.42 0.46 -17.65
N ALA A 150 11.89 -0.78 -17.62
CA ALA A 150 11.82 -1.68 -18.78
C ALA A 150 10.38 -2.02 -19.20
N ASP A 151 9.46 -2.14 -18.23
CA ASP A 151 8.01 -2.30 -18.48
C ASP A 151 7.25 -1.05 -18.04
N LEU A 152 7.01 -0.15 -19.00
CA LEU A 152 6.27 1.09 -18.78
C LEU A 152 4.84 0.87 -18.28
N LYS A 153 4.16 -0.21 -18.70
CA LYS A 153 2.77 -0.48 -18.30
C LYS A 153 2.71 -0.94 -16.86
N LEU A 154 3.58 -1.89 -16.50
CA LEU A 154 3.68 -2.37 -15.12
C LEU A 154 4.14 -1.24 -14.19
N SER A 155 5.11 -0.43 -14.62
CA SER A 155 5.58 0.72 -13.85
C SER A 155 4.45 1.72 -13.57
N ALA A 156 3.71 2.15 -14.60
CA ALA A 156 2.58 3.07 -14.41
C ALA A 156 1.48 2.50 -13.49
N ALA A 157 1.17 1.21 -13.62
CA ALA A 157 0.22 0.53 -12.74
C ALA A 157 0.73 0.42 -11.29
N PHE A 158 2.02 0.10 -11.11
CA PHE A 158 2.67 0.08 -9.80
C PHE A 158 2.68 1.45 -9.13
N GLN A 159 3.09 2.50 -9.84
CA GLN A 159 3.09 3.87 -9.31
C GLN A 159 1.68 4.27 -8.82
N THR A 160 0.67 4.01 -9.65
CA THR A 160 -0.73 4.27 -9.30
C THR A 160 -1.17 3.48 -8.07
N ALA A 161 -0.85 2.19 -8.02
CA ALA A 161 -1.21 1.30 -6.92
C ALA A 161 -0.50 1.70 -5.61
N ALA A 162 0.79 2.05 -5.67
CA ALA A 162 1.56 2.54 -4.53
C ALA A 162 0.97 3.84 -3.97
N ILE A 163 0.52 4.76 -4.83
CA ILE A 163 -0.16 5.99 -4.39
C ILE A 163 -1.48 5.67 -3.67
N PHE A 164 -2.30 4.75 -4.21
CA PHE A 164 -3.52 4.32 -3.53
C PHE A 164 -3.23 3.66 -2.18
N TYR A 165 -2.22 2.79 -2.12
CA TYR A 165 -1.77 2.17 -0.88
C TYR A 165 -1.34 3.24 0.14
N ALA A 166 -0.48 4.19 -0.22
CA ALA A 166 -0.06 5.26 0.69
C ALA A 166 -1.23 6.16 1.12
N ARG A 167 -2.21 6.40 0.24
CA ARG A 167 -3.44 7.11 0.62
C ARG A 167 -4.26 6.31 1.61
N SER A 168 -4.35 4.98 1.48
CA SER A 168 -5.07 4.14 2.45
C SER A 168 -4.52 4.30 3.87
N LEU A 169 -3.19 4.29 4.03
CA LEU A 169 -2.53 4.45 5.33
C LEU A 169 -2.78 5.84 5.94
N ARG A 170 -2.91 6.88 5.09
CA ARG A 170 -3.23 8.25 5.52
C ARG A 170 -4.70 8.41 5.92
N THR A 171 -5.60 7.69 5.27
CA THR A 171 -7.06 7.86 5.44
C THR A 171 -7.64 6.99 6.55
N VAL A 172 -7.05 5.83 6.85
CA VAL A 172 -7.68 4.80 7.71
C VAL A 172 -8.10 5.30 9.11
N GLY A 173 -7.36 6.24 9.69
CA GLY A 173 -7.70 6.81 11.00
C GLY A 173 -8.95 7.72 10.99
N ARG A 174 -9.33 8.24 9.82
CA ARG A 174 -10.50 9.11 9.63
C ARG A 174 -11.68 8.35 9.02
N ASP A 175 -11.38 7.53 8.02
CA ASP A 175 -12.37 6.81 7.25
C ASP A 175 -11.78 5.46 6.80
N ALA A 176 -12.01 4.43 7.62
CA ALA A 176 -11.52 3.09 7.34
C ALA A 176 -12.18 2.46 6.10
N GLU A 177 -13.40 2.88 5.77
CA GLU A 177 -14.12 2.35 4.62
C GLU A 177 -13.48 2.83 3.31
N ILE A 178 -13.25 4.14 3.17
CA ILE A 178 -12.54 4.70 2.01
C ILE A 178 -11.11 4.19 1.94
N ALA A 179 -10.42 4.06 3.08
CA ALA A 179 -9.07 3.51 3.11
C ALA A 179 -9.05 2.06 2.62
N TYR A 180 -10.02 1.24 2.99
CA TYR A 180 -10.17 -0.13 2.50
C TYR A 180 -10.41 -0.16 0.98
N LEU A 181 -11.25 0.72 0.44
CA LEU A 181 -11.46 0.84 -1.01
C LEU A 181 -10.19 1.21 -1.76
N HIS A 182 -9.32 2.04 -1.18
CA HIS A 182 -8.04 2.37 -1.78
C HIS A 182 -7.13 1.14 -1.89
N LEU A 183 -7.10 0.27 -0.88
CA LEU A 183 -6.34 -0.99 -0.94
C LEU A 183 -6.85 -1.92 -2.04
N VAL A 184 -8.18 -2.08 -2.13
CA VAL A 184 -8.79 -2.87 -3.22
C VAL A 184 -8.43 -2.25 -4.57
N THR A 185 -8.52 -0.93 -4.71
CA THR A 185 -8.18 -0.20 -5.95
C THR A 185 -6.71 -0.39 -6.33
N ALA A 186 -5.78 -0.40 -5.37
CA ALA A 186 -4.36 -0.65 -5.63
C ALA A 186 -4.16 -2.04 -6.26
N CYS A 187 -4.76 -3.08 -5.68
CA CYS A 187 -4.71 -4.43 -6.22
C CYS A 187 -5.45 -4.56 -7.57
N GLU A 188 -6.58 -3.86 -7.77
CA GLU A 188 -7.28 -3.82 -9.07
C GLU A 188 -6.37 -3.29 -10.18
N ARG A 189 -5.62 -2.21 -9.92
CA ARG A 189 -4.71 -1.62 -10.92
C ARG A 189 -3.59 -2.56 -11.34
N LEU A 190 -3.02 -3.31 -10.40
CA LEU A 190 -2.02 -4.32 -10.72
C LEU A 190 -2.64 -5.53 -11.44
N ALA A 191 -3.84 -5.95 -11.01
CA ALA A 191 -4.59 -7.05 -11.61
C ALA A 191 -4.96 -6.76 -13.07
N GLU A 192 -5.17 -5.50 -13.44
CA GLU A 192 -5.44 -5.08 -14.83
C GLU A 192 -4.27 -5.34 -15.80
N ILE A 193 -3.05 -5.47 -15.31
CA ILE A 193 -1.84 -5.71 -16.11
C ILE A 193 -1.36 -7.17 -16.01
N ALA A 194 -1.68 -7.88 -14.93
CA ALA A 194 -1.26 -9.27 -14.74
C ALA A 194 -1.79 -10.20 -15.86
N PRO A 195 -0.95 -11.08 -16.44
CA PRO A 195 -1.39 -12.07 -17.41
C PRO A 195 -2.37 -13.07 -16.78
N LEU A 196 -3.36 -13.50 -17.56
CA LEU A 196 -4.43 -14.41 -17.14
C LEU A 196 -4.24 -15.76 -17.81
N ASP A 197 -3.77 -16.76 -17.08
CA ASP A 197 -3.87 -18.15 -17.52
C ASP A 197 -4.96 -18.88 -16.69
N GLY A 198 -5.94 -19.48 -17.38
CA GLY A 198 -6.70 -20.64 -16.90
C GLY A 198 -7.83 -20.50 -15.87
N ILE A 199 -8.81 -19.57 -15.96
CA ILE A 199 -9.91 -19.50 -14.96
C ILE A 199 -11.34 -19.39 -15.54
N GLU A 200 -12.15 -20.44 -15.35
CA GLU A 200 -13.54 -20.63 -15.79
C GLU A 200 -14.63 -19.88 -14.97
N HIS A 201 -15.89 -19.88 -15.46
CA HIS A 201 -16.95 -18.94 -15.06
C HIS A 201 -18.06 -19.43 -14.09
N GLU A 202 -18.27 -18.69 -12.99
CA GLU A 202 -19.31 -18.90 -11.94
C GLU A 202 -20.79 -18.68 -12.40
N ALA A 203 -21.72 -19.44 -11.82
CA ALA A 203 -23.10 -19.66 -12.31
C ALA A 203 -24.11 -18.53 -12.02
N ALA A 204 -24.05 -17.84 -10.88
CA ALA A 204 -25.06 -16.82 -10.51
C ALA A 204 -25.07 -15.60 -11.45
N ILE A 205 -23.90 -15.20 -11.94
CA ILE A 205 -23.78 -14.11 -12.92
C ILE A 205 -24.31 -14.58 -14.29
N ARG A 206 -24.38 -15.90 -14.58
CA ARG A 206 -25.03 -16.38 -15.82
C ARG A 206 -26.51 -16.05 -15.78
N THR A 207 -27.17 -16.22 -14.63
CA THR A 207 -28.60 -15.93 -14.47
C THR A 207 -28.92 -14.45 -14.67
N ALA A 208 -28.13 -13.53 -14.09
CA ALA A 208 -28.32 -12.08 -14.29
C ALA A 208 -28.08 -11.65 -15.75
N PHE A 209 -27.09 -12.26 -16.42
CA PHE A 209 -26.87 -12.03 -17.85
C PHE A 209 -27.97 -12.62 -18.71
N GLU A 210 -28.56 -13.75 -18.30
CA GLU A 210 -29.70 -14.34 -18.98
C GLU A 210 -30.91 -13.40 -18.94
N GLN A 211 -31.17 -12.76 -17.80
CA GLN A 211 -32.23 -11.75 -17.70
C GLN A 211 -31.95 -10.53 -18.60
N ILE A 212 -30.71 -10.04 -18.65
CA ILE A 212 -30.34 -8.91 -19.51
C ILE A 212 -30.42 -9.29 -21.00
N ARG A 213 -30.03 -10.51 -21.39
CA ARG A 213 -30.18 -11.02 -22.76
C ARG A 213 -31.64 -11.03 -23.19
N GLN A 214 -32.52 -11.47 -22.30
CA GLN A 214 -33.93 -11.70 -22.59
C GLN A 214 -34.78 -10.42 -22.57
N HIS A 215 -34.46 -9.45 -21.70
CA HIS A 215 -35.38 -8.35 -21.39
C HIS A 215 -34.88 -6.96 -21.79
N VAL A 216 -33.63 -6.84 -22.27
CA VAL A 216 -33.05 -5.54 -22.66
C VAL A 216 -32.83 -5.48 -24.18
N PRO A 217 -33.30 -4.44 -24.89
CA PRO A 217 -32.97 -4.24 -26.30
C PRO A 217 -31.45 -4.13 -26.49
N LYS A 218 -30.88 -4.91 -27.41
CA LYS A 218 -29.42 -5.10 -27.57
C LYS A 218 -28.73 -5.73 -26.34
N GLY A 219 -29.49 -6.38 -25.45
CA GLY A 219 -29.02 -7.06 -24.24
C GLY A 219 -27.90 -8.05 -24.52
N GLU A 220 -27.96 -8.79 -25.63
CA GLU A 220 -26.90 -9.70 -26.07
C GLU A 220 -25.53 -9.00 -26.27
N ARG A 221 -25.55 -7.79 -26.86
CA ARG A 221 -24.34 -6.99 -27.09
C ARG A 221 -23.82 -6.38 -25.79
N ILE A 222 -24.72 -5.92 -24.92
CA ILE A 222 -24.41 -5.35 -23.61
C ILE A 222 -23.80 -6.42 -22.70
N VAL A 223 -24.42 -7.60 -22.63
CA VAL A 223 -23.93 -8.76 -21.89
C VAL A 223 -22.55 -9.17 -22.40
N ARG A 224 -22.32 -9.28 -23.71
CA ARG A 224 -20.97 -9.59 -24.25
C ARG A 224 -19.91 -8.57 -23.83
N LEU A 225 -20.28 -7.28 -23.73
CA LEU A 225 -19.37 -6.21 -23.33
C LEU A 225 -19.02 -6.25 -21.83
N PHE A 226 -20.03 -6.44 -20.96
CA PHE A 226 -19.90 -6.38 -19.50
C PHE A 226 -19.44 -7.72 -18.88
N SER A 227 -19.90 -8.86 -19.42
CA SER A 227 -19.54 -10.21 -18.94
C SER A 227 -18.05 -10.48 -19.01
N LYS A 228 -17.42 -9.99 -20.07
CA LYS A 228 -16.01 -10.22 -20.33
C LYS A 228 -15.17 -9.40 -19.34
N ARG A 229 -15.52 -8.14 -19.08
CA ARG A 229 -14.66 -7.20 -18.33
C ARG A 229 -14.76 -7.32 -16.80
N MET A 230 -15.97 -7.44 -16.22
CA MET A 230 -16.13 -7.48 -14.76
C MET A 230 -15.72 -8.80 -14.11
N ARG A 231 -16.09 -9.93 -14.74
CA ARG A 231 -15.70 -11.27 -14.22
C ARG A 231 -14.20 -11.49 -14.32
N GLN A 232 -13.56 -10.89 -15.33
CA GLN A 232 -12.11 -10.86 -15.42
C GLN A 232 -11.53 -10.11 -14.23
N LEU A 233 -12.03 -8.93 -13.86
CA LEU A 233 -11.38 -8.14 -12.80
C LEU A 233 -11.42 -8.82 -11.42
N ARG A 234 -12.57 -9.34 -10.96
CA ARG A 234 -12.66 -10.08 -9.68
C ARG A 234 -11.70 -11.28 -9.63
N ARG A 235 -11.61 -12.04 -10.73
CA ARG A 235 -10.70 -13.19 -10.81
C ARG A 235 -9.25 -12.77 -10.92
N ARG A 236 -8.94 -11.75 -11.71
CA ARG A 236 -7.60 -11.16 -11.82
C ARG A 236 -7.12 -10.66 -10.48
N PHE A 237 -8.01 -10.05 -9.70
CA PHE A 237 -7.72 -9.61 -8.34
C PHE A 237 -7.33 -10.80 -7.45
N ALA A 238 -8.17 -11.84 -7.38
CA ALA A 238 -7.88 -13.02 -6.58
C ALA A 238 -6.62 -13.77 -7.06
N ALA A 239 -6.44 -13.91 -8.37
CA ALA A 239 -5.29 -14.56 -8.99
C ALA A 239 -3.99 -13.78 -8.74
N LEU A 240 -4.01 -12.46 -8.96
CA LEU A 240 -2.88 -11.57 -8.65
C LEU A 240 -2.42 -11.80 -7.22
N ILE A 241 -3.35 -11.76 -6.28
CA ILE A 241 -3.05 -11.93 -4.86
C ILE A 241 -2.47 -13.33 -4.61
N HIS A 242 -3.13 -14.40 -5.09
CA HIS A 242 -2.65 -15.77 -4.90
C HIS A 242 -1.25 -16.01 -5.47
N THR A 243 -0.93 -15.44 -6.64
CA THR A 243 0.37 -15.64 -7.30
C THR A 243 1.53 -14.99 -6.55
N HIS A 244 1.28 -13.94 -5.77
CA HIS A 244 2.35 -13.16 -5.12
C HIS A 244 2.53 -13.45 -3.63
N LEU A 245 1.65 -14.26 -3.02
CA LEU A 245 1.78 -14.65 -1.62
C LEU A 245 2.40 -16.06 -1.51
N ASP A 246 3.52 -16.15 -0.81
CA ASP A 246 4.16 -17.42 -0.46
C ASP A 246 3.42 -18.13 0.69
N PRO A 247 3.55 -19.46 0.85
CA PRO A 247 2.95 -20.18 1.98
C PRO A 247 3.33 -19.61 3.35
N GLY A 248 4.57 -19.15 3.51
CA GLY A 248 5.05 -18.53 4.76
C GLY A 248 4.33 -17.23 5.12
N PHE A 249 3.63 -16.59 4.18
CA PHE A 249 2.80 -15.42 4.47
C PHE A 249 1.78 -15.72 5.55
N PHE A 250 1.17 -16.91 5.58
CA PHE A 250 0.14 -17.22 6.58
C PHE A 250 0.70 -17.57 7.96
N GLU A 251 2.01 -17.81 8.06
CA GLU A 251 2.71 -18.09 9.32
C GLU A 251 3.20 -16.80 9.98
N ARG A 252 3.50 -15.78 9.18
CA ARG A 252 3.79 -14.43 9.65
C ARG A 252 2.46 -13.73 9.96
N THR A 253 2.39 -12.91 11.02
CA THR A 253 1.16 -12.15 11.33
C THR A 253 1.46 -10.84 12.03
N GLU A 254 0.62 -9.84 11.79
CA GLU A 254 0.58 -8.57 12.53
C GLU A 254 -0.45 -8.58 13.67
N SER A 255 -1.30 -9.61 13.73
CA SER A 255 -2.31 -9.74 14.78
C SER A 255 -1.71 -10.10 16.13
N GLY A 256 -2.40 -9.68 17.20
CA GLY A 256 -2.03 -9.99 18.59
C GLY A 256 -2.37 -11.42 19.00
N GLY A 257 -3.18 -12.16 18.23
CA GLY A 257 -3.59 -13.52 18.53
C GLY A 257 -3.75 -14.38 17.28
N GLY A 258 -3.30 -15.65 17.33
CA GLY A 258 -3.29 -16.52 16.15
C GLY A 258 -4.67 -16.83 15.54
N TRP A 259 -5.74 -16.71 16.34
CA TRP A 259 -7.12 -16.88 15.87
C TRP A 259 -7.62 -15.70 15.01
N ASP A 260 -6.91 -14.58 15.01
CA ASP A 260 -7.23 -13.36 14.25
C ASP A 260 -6.37 -13.17 13.00
N ALA A 261 -5.31 -13.98 12.86
CA ALA A 261 -4.40 -13.96 11.71
C ALA A 261 -5.08 -14.48 10.44
N LEU A 262 -4.67 -14.05 9.24
CA LEU A 262 -5.15 -14.67 8.00
C LEU A 262 -4.75 -16.15 7.95
N GLN A 263 -5.62 -17.00 7.40
CA GLN A 263 -5.37 -18.44 7.27
C GLN A 263 -5.36 -18.83 5.81
N ALA A 264 -4.42 -19.70 5.43
CA ALA A 264 -4.29 -20.19 4.06
C ALA A 264 -5.59 -20.85 3.55
N ALA A 265 -6.30 -21.57 4.41
CA ALA A 265 -7.52 -22.30 4.06
C ALA A 265 -8.69 -21.37 3.65
N ASP A 266 -8.84 -20.23 4.32
CA ASP A 266 -9.95 -19.30 4.10
C ASP A 266 -9.61 -18.18 3.12
N PHE A 267 -8.33 -18.05 2.79
CA PHE A 267 -7.78 -16.95 2.01
C PHE A 267 -8.44 -16.72 0.65
N PRO A 268 -8.69 -17.75 -0.20
CA PRO A 268 -9.34 -17.53 -1.50
C PRO A 268 -10.71 -16.85 -1.36
N ARG A 269 -11.46 -17.21 -0.31
CA ARG A 269 -12.78 -16.63 -0.02
C ARG A 269 -12.65 -15.21 0.53
N ALA A 270 -11.66 -14.97 1.39
CA ALA A 270 -11.40 -13.65 1.95
C ALA A 270 -11.01 -12.62 0.89
N ALA A 271 -10.07 -12.96 0.00
CA ALA A 271 -9.65 -12.10 -1.10
C ALA A 271 -10.84 -11.74 -2.01
N THR A 272 -11.68 -12.73 -2.30
CA THR A 272 -12.88 -12.52 -3.11
C THR A 272 -13.91 -11.64 -2.41
N ALA A 273 -14.12 -11.84 -1.11
CA ALA A 273 -15.04 -11.02 -0.30
C ALA A 273 -14.61 -9.55 -0.23
N ALA A 274 -13.30 -9.27 -0.19
CA ALA A 274 -12.79 -7.89 -0.23
C ALA A 274 -13.22 -7.15 -1.52
N TYR A 275 -13.11 -7.83 -2.66
CA TYR A 275 -13.57 -7.29 -3.94
C TYR A 275 -15.09 -7.11 -3.96
N ASP A 276 -15.84 -8.10 -3.45
CA ASP A 276 -17.31 -8.06 -3.43
C ASP A 276 -17.83 -6.90 -2.57
N LEU A 277 -17.20 -6.60 -1.43
CA LEU A 277 -17.51 -5.41 -0.62
C LEU A 277 -17.34 -4.11 -1.41
N ARG A 278 -16.20 -3.95 -2.09
CA ARG A 278 -15.94 -2.78 -2.93
C ARG A 278 -16.96 -2.67 -4.07
N SER A 279 -17.28 -3.78 -4.72
CA SER A 279 -18.29 -3.84 -5.78
C SER A 279 -19.66 -3.40 -5.25
N GLN A 280 -20.07 -3.92 -4.09
CA GLN A 280 -21.33 -3.56 -3.46
C GLN A 280 -21.40 -2.07 -3.14
N TYR A 281 -20.36 -1.51 -2.52
CA TYR A 281 -20.30 -0.08 -2.19
C TYR A 281 -20.41 0.80 -3.43
N VAL A 282 -19.61 0.52 -4.47
CA VAL A 282 -19.59 1.33 -5.70
C VAL A 282 -20.92 1.25 -6.45
N HIS A 283 -21.59 0.10 -6.47
CA HIS A 283 -22.80 -0.10 -7.28
C HIS A 283 -24.11 0.21 -6.55
N THR A 284 -24.13 0.10 -5.22
CA THR A 284 -25.36 0.27 -4.43
C THR A 284 -25.28 1.40 -3.42
N GLY A 285 -24.08 1.95 -3.16
CA GLY A 285 -23.84 2.91 -2.09
C GLY A 285 -23.92 2.32 -0.68
N THR A 286 -24.00 0.99 -0.55
CA THR A 286 -24.09 0.35 0.77
C THR A 286 -22.75 0.45 1.50
N SER A 287 -22.74 1.15 2.63
CA SER A 287 -21.59 1.24 3.53
C SER A 287 -21.38 -0.08 4.29
N PHE A 288 -20.12 -0.49 4.42
CA PHE A 288 -19.64 -1.56 5.28
C PHE A 288 -19.22 -1.07 6.67
N GLY A 289 -19.15 0.25 6.88
CA GLY A 289 -18.93 0.89 8.18
C GLY A 289 -17.63 0.47 8.87
N SER A 290 -17.64 0.45 10.21
CA SER A 290 -16.45 0.16 11.02
C SER A 290 -16.05 -1.32 11.05
N TRP A 291 -16.77 -2.21 10.36
CA TRP A 291 -16.45 -3.64 10.37
C TRP A 291 -15.07 -3.91 9.80
N VAL A 292 -14.70 -3.25 8.71
CA VAL A 292 -13.35 -3.38 8.12
C VAL A 292 -12.28 -2.60 8.88
N ALA A 293 -12.64 -1.78 9.88
CA ALA A 293 -11.69 -0.90 10.54
C ALA A 293 -10.63 -1.67 11.36
N PRO A 294 -9.43 -1.10 11.56
CA PRO A 294 -8.42 -1.68 12.44
C PRO A 294 -8.92 -1.83 13.89
N ARG A 295 -8.88 -3.04 14.44
CA ARG A 295 -9.25 -3.35 15.84
C ARG A 295 -8.03 -3.37 16.76
N PHE A 296 -8.20 -3.24 18.08
CA PHE A 296 -7.07 -3.05 19.03
C PHE A 296 -5.98 -4.12 18.94
N ASP A 297 -6.36 -5.35 18.60
CA ASP A 297 -5.50 -6.53 18.44
C ASP A 297 -4.84 -6.63 17.06
N ASN A 298 -5.01 -5.64 16.18
CA ASN A 298 -4.60 -5.71 14.78
C ASN A 298 -5.11 -6.98 14.07
N ALA A 299 -6.31 -7.46 14.43
CA ALA A 299 -6.93 -8.61 13.79
C ALA A 299 -6.88 -8.47 12.27
N GLU A 300 -6.48 -9.52 11.56
CA GLU A 300 -6.39 -9.54 10.10
C GLU A 300 -7.69 -10.06 9.45
N ARG A 301 -8.47 -10.85 10.20
CA ARG A 301 -9.80 -11.34 9.83
C ARG A 301 -10.88 -10.74 10.74
N GLN A 302 -12.14 -10.81 10.29
CA GLN A 302 -13.27 -10.47 11.15
C GLN A 302 -13.53 -11.54 12.19
N ASN A 303 -13.84 -11.09 13.40
CA ASN A 303 -14.38 -11.95 14.46
C ASN A 303 -15.86 -11.70 14.63
N GLY A 304 -16.64 -12.78 14.53
CA GLY A 304 -18.09 -12.76 14.62
C GLY A 304 -18.76 -12.41 13.30
N ARG A 305 -20.07 -12.17 13.38
CA ARG A 305 -20.90 -11.78 12.24
C ARG A 305 -21.61 -10.46 12.55
N PRO A 306 -21.70 -9.53 11.60
CA PRO A 306 -22.50 -8.34 11.78
C PRO A 306 -23.98 -8.68 11.88
N TYR A 307 -24.72 -7.87 12.63
CA TYR A 307 -26.17 -7.91 12.66
C TYR A 307 -26.71 -6.88 11.66
N LEU A 308 -26.99 -7.31 10.43
CA LEU A 308 -27.53 -6.47 9.36
C LEU A 308 -28.76 -7.13 8.74
N PRO A 309 -29.70 -6.36 8.14
CA PRO A 309 -30.85 -6.93 7.45
C PRO A 309 -30.47 -7.77 6.21
N ASP A 310 -29.40 -7.37 5.51
CA ASP A 310 -28.92 -8.05 4.30
C ASP A 310 -27.97 -9.20 4.64
N LYS A 311 -28.47 -10.43 4.50
CA LYS A 311 -27.70 -11.66 4.72
C LYS A 311 -26.48 -11.77 3.80
N ASN A 312 -26.55 -11.26 2.57
CA ASN A 312 -25.40 -11.31 1.66
C ASN A 312 -24.29 -10.38 2.16
N MET A 313 -24.63 -9.19 2.64
CA MET A 313 -23.68 -8.28 3.26
C MET A 313 -23.06 -8.89 4.52
N ILE A 314 -23.85 -9.59 5.35
CA ILE A 314 -23.33 -10.30 6.52
C ILE A 314 -22.27 -11.32 6.12
N ASP A 315 -22.56 -12.14 5.11
CA ASP A 315 -21.65 -13.20 4.66
C ASP A 315 -20.38 -12.62 3.99
N MET A 316 -20.50 -11.50 3.28
CA MET A 316 -19.34 -10.79 2.70
C MET A 316 -18.45 -10.21 3.80
N LEU A 317 -19.03 -9.46 4.74
CA LEU A 317 -18.30 -8.86 5.85
C LEU A 317 -17.62 -9.90 6.71
N ALA A 318 -18.32 -10.98 7.09
CA ALA A 318 -17.76 -12.04 7.93
C ALA A 318 -16.56 -12.76 7.31
N ARG A 319 -16.40 -12.72 5.98
CA ARG A 319 -15.30 -13.36 5.26
C ARG A 319 -14.20 -12.40 4.86
N ALA A 320 -14.53 -11.12 4.66
CA ALA A 320 -13.56 -10.14 4.23
C ALA A 320 -12.44 -9.98 5.27
N PRO A 321 -11.18 -9.75 4.83
CA PRO A 321 -10.15 -9.33 5.74
C PRO A 321 -10.53 -7.99 6.39
N THR A 322 -9.97 -7.70 7.56
CA THR A 322 -9.97 -6.33 8.08
C THR A 322 -9.06 -5.46 7.21
N PHE A 323 -9.01 -4.17 7.50
CA PHE A 323 -8.01 -3.28 6.93
C PHE A 323 -6.58 -3.79 7.16
N ILE A 324 -6.26 -4.34 8.35
CA ILE A 324 -4.91 -4.83 8.64
C ILE A 324 -4.57 -6.02 7.74
N GLY A 325 -5.48 -6.99 7.60
CA GLY A 325 -5.28 -8.13 6.73
C GLY A 325 -5.12 -7.72 5.27
N LEU A 326 -6.02 -6.84 4.77
CA LEU A 326 -5.96 -6.40 3.38
C LEU A 326 -4.71 -5.55 3.09
N GLU A 327 -4.35 -4.64 4.00
CA GLU A 327 -3.17 -3.78 3.86
C GLU A 327 -1.90 -4.62 3.75
N ARG A 328 -1.79 -5.65 4.59
CA ARG A 328 -0.68 -6.59 4.59
C ARG A 328 -0.58 -7.36 3.27
N ILE A 329 -1.70 -7.88 2.76
CA ILE A 329 -1.79 -8.52 1.44
C ILE A 329 -1.34 -7.55 0.34
N THR A 330 -1.93 -6.35 0.30
CA THR A 330 -1.65 -5.34 -0.74
C THR A 330 -0.19 -4.93 -0.72
N ARG A 331 0.43 -4.76 0.45
CA ARG A 331 1.85 -4.43 0.57
C ARG A 331 2.73 -5.52 -0.03
N VAL A 332 2.51 -6.79 0.30
CA VAL A 332 3.32 -7.90 -0.24
C VAL A 332 3.19 -7.98 -1.76
N VAL A 333 1.97 -7.83 -2.30
CA VAL A 333 1.74 -7.78 -3.75
C VAL A 333 2.52 -6.62 -4.39
N LEU A 334 2.48 -5.43 -3.79
CA LEU A 334 3.24 -4.27 -4.26
C LEU A 334 4.76 -4.51 -4.24
N LEU A 335 5.29 -5.08 -3.15
CA LEU A 335 6.71 -5.42 -3.06
C LEU A 335 7.11 -6.39 -4.18
N LYS A 336 6.34 -7.45 -4.41
CA LYS A 336 6.63 -8.39 -5.49
C LYS A 336 6.51 -7.79 -6.89
N CYS A 337 5.63 -6.82 -7.09
CA CYS A 337 5.62 -6.04 -8.33
C CYS A 337 6.84 -5.13 -8.44
N ALA A 338 7.30 -4.51 -7.35
CA ALA A 338 8.52 -3.70 -7.32
C ALA A 338 9.76 -4.53 -7.66
N GLU A 339 9.86 -5.76 -7.15
CA GLU A 339 10.93 -6.72 -7.47
C GLU A 339 11.01 -7.00 -8.98
N LYS A 340 9.87 -7.23 -9.64
CA LYS A 340 9.79 -7.37 -11.11
C LYS A 340 10.23 -6.13 -11.88
N LEU A 341 10.14 -4.96 -11.26
CA LEU A 341 10.59 -3.68 -11.81
C LEU A 341 12.04 -3.35 -11.42
N GLY A 342 12.73 -4.27 -10.73
CA GLY A 342 14.16 -4.14 -10.40
C GLY A 342 14.47 -3.71 -8.97
N ALA A 343 13.49 -3.66 -8.06
CA ALA A 343 13.77 -3.41 -6.64
C ALA A 343 14.49 -4.59 -5.98
N ASP A 344 15.45 -4.30 -5.10
CA ASP A 344 16.17 -5.29 -4.28
C ASP A 344 15.46 -5.51 -2.93
N LEU A 345 14.56 -6.49 -2.88
CA LEU A 345 13.81 -6.80 -1.67
C LEU A 345 14.68 -7.55 -0.64
N PRO A 346 14.53 -7.27 0.68
CA PRO A 346 15.09 -8.16 1.68
C PRO A 346 14.42 -9.53 1.60
N ALA A 347 15.10 -10.54 2.16
CA ALA A 347 14.47 -11.83 2.37
C ALA A 347 13.20 -11.67 3.23
N PRO A 348 12.13 -12.43 2.94
CA PRO A 348 10.98 -12.48 3.83
C PRO A 348 11.43 -12.98 5.21
N ALA A 349 10.74 -12.55 6.27
CA ALA A 349 11.08 -13.01 7.62
C ALA A 349 10.99 -14.55 7.69
N ALA A 350 11.97 -15.16 8.37
CA ALA A 350 11.97 -16.60 8.62
C ALA A 350 10.66 -16.99 9.31
N SER A 351 10.10 -18.12 8.89
CA SER A 351 8.85 -18.57 9.46
C SER A 351 9.08 -19.10 10.88
N LEU A 352 8.05 -19.07 11.73
CA LEU A 352 8.16 -19.58 13.11
C LEU A 352 8.59 -21.06 13.12
N ALA A 353 8.24 -21.83 12.08
CA ALA A 353 8.63 -23.24 11.95
C ALA A 353 10.12 -23.44 11.61
N GLU A 354 10.79 -22.45 11.02
CA GLU A 354 12.23 -22.50 10.74
C GLU A 354 13.08 -22.10 11.94
N ALA A 355 12.55 -21.23 12.81
CA ALA A 355 13.23 -20.81 14.04
C ALA A 355 13.30 -21.90 15.12
N GLU A 356 12.44 -22.92 15.04
CA GLU A 356 12.40 -24.05 15.99
C GLU A 356 13.25 -25.26 15.58
N LYS A 357 13.99 -25.22 14.46
CA LYS A 357 14.99 -26.27 14.17
C LYS A 357 16.24 -26.02 15.03
N PRO A 358 16.50 -26.81 16.09
CA PRO A 358 17.77 -26.70 16.81
C PRO A 358 18.90 -26.94 15.82
N SER A 359 19.94 -26.10 15.85
CA SER A 359 21.11 -26.30 15.00
C SER A 359 21.71 -27.65 15.36
N SER A 360 21.65 -28.61 14.43
CA SER A 360 22.17 -29.95 14.62
C SER A 360 23.71 -30.00 14.47
N ASP A 361 24.39 -28.91 14.81
CA ASP A 361 25.85 -28.76 14.73
C ASP A 361 26.41 -28.54 16.13
N THR A 362 26.25 -29.52 17.01
CA THR A 362 27.13 -29.74 18.18
C THR A 362 27.03 -31.20 18.64
N ALA A 363 27.54 -32.13 17.83
CA ALA A 363 27.90 -33.46 18.33
C ALA A 363 28.88 -34.16 17.36
N THR A 364 30.19 -34.00 17.61
CA THR A 364 31.18 -35.11 17.74
C THR A 364 32.60 -34.54 17.74
N ALA A 365 33.11 -34.23 18.93
CA ALA A 365 34.55 -34.17 19.18
C ALA A 365 34.80 -34.57 20.65
N SER A 366 34.74 -35.88 20.90
CA SER A 366 35.32 -36.52 22.08
C SER A 366 35.42 -38.02 21.80
N GLY A 367 36.65 -38.48 21.61
CA GLY A 367 37.04 -39.87 21.31
C GLY A 367 38.44 -39.89 20.73
#